data_AF-A0A3N4K7G3-F1
#
_entry.id   AF-A0A3N4K7G3-F1
#
_cell.length_a   1.000
_cell.length_b   1.000
_cell.length_c   1.000
_cell.angle_alpha   90.00
_cell.angle_beta   90.00
_cell.angle_gamma   90.00
#
_symmetry.space_group_name_H-M   'P 1'
#
loop_
_entity.id
_entity.type
_entity.pdbx_description
1 polymer ?
#
loop_
_entity_poly.entity_id
_entity_poly.type
_entity_poly.pdbx_seq_one_letter_code
_entity_poly.pdbx_strand_id
1 'polypeptide(L)'
;MTNGLGLGDAYSVTLERIKAQEGERARLGVAALMWICYSERPPRVDELSQALAIETGSSEPNTDNIPPISTLLGCCQGLISVDSAASTVRLIPFLLKEYLCTSADLFVNARR
;
A
#
# COMPACT_ATOMS: atom_id res chain seq x y z
N MET A 1 4.79 -29.72 -2.10
CA MET A 1 5.73 -28.57 -2.08
C MET A 1 5.11 -27.42 -2.85
N THR A 2 4.17 -26.65 -2.29
CA THR A 2 3.53 -25.52 -3.02
C THR A 2 2.90 -24.49 -2.06
N ASN A 3 3.64 -23.94 -1.10
CA ASN A 3 3.03 -22.97 -0.15
C ASN A 3 3.73 -21.60 -0.11
N GLY A 4 4.59 -21.29 -1.09
CA GLY A 4 5.20 -19.97 -1.26
C GLY A 4 4.74 -19.18 -2.49
N LEU A 5 4.06 -19.81 -3.45
CA LEU A 5 3.77 -19.23 -4.76
C LEU A 5 2.51 -18.32 -4.77
N GLY A 6 1.44 -18.68 -4.05
CA GLY A 6 0.19 -17.89 -4.08
C GLY A 6 0.29 -16.49 -3.47
N LEU A 7 1.19 -16.32 -2.49
CA LEU A 7 1.43 -15.07 -1.79
C LEU A 7 2.13 -14.03 -2.70
N GLY A 8 3.16 -14.46 -3.43
CA GLY A 8 3.84 -13.61 -4.42
C GLY A 8 2.96 -13.29 -5.62
N ASP A 9 2.12 -14.24 -6.06
CA ASP A 9 1.23 -14.06 -7.20
C ASP A 9 0.14 -13.03 -6.93
N ALA A 10 -0.49 -13.04 -5.74
CA ALA A 10 -1.53 -12.07 -5.40
C ALA A 10 -0.99 -10.62 -5.31
N TYR A 11 0.22 -10.44 -4.78
CA TYR A 11 0.90 -9.15 -4.77
C TYR A 11 1.26 -8.71 -6.18
N SER A 12 1.80 -9.62 -6.98
CA SER A 12 2.17 -9.34 -8.36
C SER A 12 0.97 -8.92 -9.20
N VAL A 13 -0.16 -9.62 -9.09
CA VAL A 13 -1.41 -9.26 -9.78
C VAL A 13 -1.89 -7.87 -9.36
N THR A 14 -1.83 -7.54 -8.07
CA THR A 14 -2.27 -6.22 -7.59
C THR A 14 -1.31 -5.11 -8.02
N LEU A 15 0.00 -5.35 -7.99
CA LEU A 15 1.01 -4.43 -8.52
C LEU A 15 0.85 -4.18 -10.01
N GLU A 16 0.55 -5.20 -10.81
CA GLU A 16 0.27 -5.05 -12.24
C GLU A 16 -1.00 -4.21 -12.48
N ARG A 17 -2.06 -4.39 -11.67
CA ARG A 17 -3.25 -3.52 -11.72
C ARG A 17 -2.92 -2.06 -11.36
N ILE A 18 -1.99 -1.83 -10.45
CA ILE A 18 -1.55 -0.47 -10.09
C ILE A 18 -0.81 0.17 -11.26
N LYS A 19 0.11 -0.56 -11.89
CA LYS A 19 0.86 -0.09 -13.07
C LYS A 19 -0.03 0.13 -14.29
N ALA A 20 -1.11 -0.63 -14.43
CA ALA A 20 -2.06 -0.52 -15.54
C ALA A 20 -3.01 0.68 -15.43
N GLN A 21 -2.97 1.47 -14.35
CA GLN A 21 -3.75 2.69 -14.24
C GLN A 21 -3.25 3.78 -15.19
N GLU A 22 -4.14 4.67 -15.62
CA GLU A 22 -3.79 5.73 -16.56
C GLU A 22 -3.00 6.87 -15.88
N GLY A 23 -1.90 7.28 -16.52
CA GLY A 23 -1.16 8.50 -16.23
C GLY A 23 -0.70 8.62 -14.77
N GLU A 24 -1.07 9.74 -14.14
CA GLU A 24 -0.60 10.12 -12.82
C GLU A 24 -1.02 9.13 -11.71
N ARG A 25 -2.11 8.39 -11.90
CA ARG A 25 -2.57 7.42 -10.90
C ARG A 25 -1.63 6.24 -10.72
N ALA A 26 -1.09 5.70 -11.82
CA ALA A 26 -0.09 4.64 -11.76
C ALA A 26 1.20 5.13 -11.09
N ARG A 27 1.65 6.34 -11.45
CA ARG A 27 2.81 6.98 -10.83
C ARG A 27 2.63 7.14 -9.32
N LEU A 28 1.52 7.73 -8.89
CA LEU A 28 1.22 7.94 -7.47
C LEU A 28 1.13 6.64 -6.70
N GLY A 29 0.46 5.62 -7.26
CA GLY A 29 0.35 4.31 -6.62
C GLY A 29 1.70 3.63 -6.42
N VAL A 30 2.55 3.60 -7.46
CA VAL A 30 3.88 2.99 -7.38
C VAL A 30 4.81 3.79 -6.45
N ALA A 31 4.79 5.12 -6.54
CA ALA A 31 5.62 5.98 -5.70
C ALA A 31 5.22 5.88 -4.21
N ALA A 32 3.92 5.83 -3.91
CA ALA A 32 3.44 5.63 -2.53
C ALA A 32 3.92 4.31 -1.95
N LEU A 33 3.84 3.22 -2.73
CA LEU A 33 4.33 1.90 -2.31
C LEU A 33 5.85 1.92 -2.08
N MET A 34 6.63 2.55 -2.96
CA MET A 34 8.06 2.72 -2.74
C MET A 34 8.35 3.45 -1.42
N TRP A 35 7.73 4.62 -1.20
CA TRP A 35 7.93 5.38 0.03
C TRP A 35 7.62 4.56 1.28
N ILE A 36 6.52 3.80 1.28
CA ILE A 36 6.15 2.97 2.44
C ILE A 36 7.13 1.80 2.63
N CYS A 37 7.61 1.17 1.56
CA CYS A 37 8.54 0.04 1.63
C CYS A 37 9.96 0.44 2.05
N TYR A 38 10.44 1.61 1.59
CA TYR A 38 11.82 2.07 1.81
C TYR A 38 11.98 2.99 3.02
N SER A 39 10.88 3.41 3.66
CA SER A 39 10.96 4.19 4.90
C SER A 39 11.32 3.31 6.09
N GLU A 40 12.24 3.79 6.94
CA GLU A 40 12.64 3.08 8.18
C GLU A 40 11.49 2.92 9.18
N ARG A 41 10.50 3.81 9.10
CA ARG A 41 9.27 3.79 9.90
C ARG A 41 8.05 4.01 9.01
N PRO A 42 6.83 3.59 9.44
CA PRO A 42 5.60 3.96 8.76
C PRO A 42 5.53 5.48 8.55
N PRO A 43 5.41 5.96 7.31
CA PRO A 43 5.32 7.39 7.05
C PRO A 43 3.98 7.91 7.57
N ARG A 44 3.97 9.16 8.03
CA ARG A 44 2.72 9.84 8.33
C ARG A 44 1.96 10.13 7.05
N VAL A 45 0.63 10.27 7.16
CA VAL A 45 -0.24 10.60 6.03
C VAL A 45 0.19 11.89 5.34
N ASP A 46 0.49 12.92 6.13
CA ASP A 46 1.01 14.22 5.68
C ASP A 46 2.38 14.09 5.01
N GLU A 47 3.35 13.45 5.69
CA GLU A 47 4.69 13.18 5.16
C GLU A 47 4.63 12.49 3.78
N LEU A 48 3.81 11.43 3.66
CA LEU A 48 3.66 10.69 2.42
C LEU A 48 3.05 11.56 1.31
N SER A 49 1.98 12.30 1.61
CA SER A 49 1.30 13.12 0.61
C SER A 49 2.20 14.25 0.11
N GLN A 50 2.98 14.86 1.01
CA GLN A 50 3.94 15.90 0.66
C GLN A 50 5.13 15.36 -0.13
N ALA A 51 5.64 14.17 0.21
CA ALA A 51 6.71 13.52 -0.53
C ALA A 51 6.30 13.17 -1.98
N LEU A 52 5.02 12.85 -2.20
CA LEU A 52 4.47 12.52 -3.51
C LEU A 52 4.13 13.76 -4.35
N ALA A 53 4.01 14.94 -3.74
CA ALA A 53 3.80 16.21 -4.43
C ALA A 53 5.07 16.76 -5.11
N ILE A 54 6.23 16.14 -4.85
CA ILE A 54 7.50 16.50 -5.48
C ILE A 54 7.57 15.79 -6.83
N GLU A 55 7.56 16.56 -7.91
CA GLU A 55 7.80 16.04 -9.25
C GLU A 55 9.26 15.62 -9.42
N THR A 56 9.48 14.47 -10.05
CA THR A 56 10.82 13.97 -10.38
C THR A 56 11.52 14.98 -11.30
N GLY A 57 12.39 15.83 -10.73
CA GLY A 57 13.08 16.91 -11.44
C GLY A 57 12.80 18.33 -10.91
N SER A 58 11.84 18.50 -10.00
CA SER A 58 11.61 19.75 -9.27
C SER A 58 12.09 19.60 -7.82
N SER A 59 12.81 20.60 -7.29
CA SER A 59 13.21 20.63 -5.88
C SER A 59 12.14 21.22 -4.96
N GLU A 60 11.09 21.80 -5.53
CA GLU A 60 10.01 22.43 -4.75
C GLU A 60 8.76 21.55 -4.75
N PRO A 61 8.18 21.27 -3.56
CA PRO A 61 6.90 20.58 -3.48
C PRO A 61 5.83 21.48 -4.08
N ASN A 62 5.17 21.02 -5.16
CA ASN A 62 4.03 21.72 -5.70
C ASN A 62 2.85 21.52 -4.73
N THR A 63 2.64 22.50 -3.85
CA THR A 63 1.65 22.44 -2.77
C THR A 63 0.21 22.38 -3.29
N ASP A 64 -0.03 22.83 -4.53
CA ASP A 64 -1.30 22.69 -5.24
C ASP A 64 -1.55 21.28 -5.82
N ASN A 65 -0.54 20.42 -5.83
CA ASN A 65 -0.64 19.05 -6.37
C ASN A 65 -0.45 17.96 -5.30
N ILE A 66 -0.73 18.28 -4.03
CA ILE A 66 -0.70 17.28 -2.95
C ILE A 66 -1.92 16.35 -3.12
N PRO A 67 -1.71 15.05 -3.44
CA PRO A 67 -2.83 14.13 -3.58
C PRO A 67 -3.45 13.88 -2.19
N PRO A 68 -4.78 13.96 -2.03
CA PRO A 68 -5.40 13.59 -0.77
C PRO A 68 -5.22 12.09 -0.52
N ILE A 69 -5.16 11.70 0.75
CA ILE A 69 -4.94 10.30 1.13
C ILE A 69 -5.98 9.34 0.54
N SER A 70 -7.23 9.79 0.35
CA SER A 70 -8.28 9.02 -0.31
C SER A 70 -7.93 8.65 -1.76
N THR A 71 -7.30 9.57 -2.50
CA THR A 71 -6.78 9.31 -3.84
C THR A 71 -5.65 8.28 -3.79
N LEU A 72 -4.72 8.41 -2.84
CA LEU A 72 -3.62 7.45 -2.69
C LEU A 72 -4.11 6.04 -2.35
N LEU A 73 -5.12 5.91 -1.47
CA LEU A 73 -5.75 4.63 -1.15
C LEU A 73 -6.36 3.97 -2.40
N GLY A 74 -7.01 4.76 -3.26
CA GLY A 74 -7.57 4.30 -4.53
C GLY A 74 -6.49 3.91 -5.54
N CYS A 75 -5.45 4.74 -5.71
CA CYS A 75 -4.33 4.47 -6.61
C CYS A 75 -3.55 3.22 -6.22
N CYS A 76 -3.45 2.92 -4.92
CA CYS A 76 -2.76 1.73 -4.42
C CYS A 76 -3.63 0.46 -4.41
N GLN A 77 -4.83 0.49 -4.99
CA GLN A 77 -5.74 -0.67 -5.12
C GLN A 77 -5.98 -1.41 -3.79
N GLY A 78 -6.01 -0.68 -2.67
CA GLY A 78 -6.22 -1.27 -1.34
C GLY A 78 -5.02 -2.03 -0.78
N LEU A 79 -3.80 -1.86 -1.33
CA LEU A 79 -2.58 -2.41 -0.72
C LEU A 79 -2.10 -1.63 0.50
N ILE A 80 -2.65 -0.44 0.74
CA ILE A 80 -2.29 0.41 1.88
C ILE A 80 -3.52 0.73 2.73
N SER A 81 -3.28 0.97 4.01
CA SER A 81 -4.27 1.39 4.99
C SER A 81 -3.73 2.53 5.84
N VAL A 82 -4.64 3.32 6.40
CA VAL A 82 -4.32 4.38 7.36
C VAL A 82 -4.64 3.90 8.76
N ASP A 83 -3.65 3.97 9.64
CA ASP A 83 -3.83 3.85 11.07
C ASP A 83 -4.27 5.22 11.62
N SER A 84 -5.56 5.37 11.93
CA SER A 84 -6.11 6.64 12.41
C SER A 84 -5.60 7.05 13.80
N ALA A 85 -5.14 6.10 14.62
CA ALA A 85 -4.63 6.42 15.95
C ALA A 85 -3.20 7.00 15.88
N ALA A 86 -2.38 6.47 14.97
CA ALA A 86 -1.01 6.93 14.75
C ALA A 86 -0.87 7.95 13.61
N SER A 87 -1.91 8.17 12.81
CA SER A 87 -1.89 8.93 11.55
C SER A 87 -0.79 8.47 10.59
N THR A 88 -0.57 7.14 10.52
CA THR A 88 0.47 6.52 9.68
C THR A 88 -0.13 5.68 8.57
N VAL A 89 0.59 5.58 7.45
CA VAL A 89 0.21 4.73 6.32
C VAL A 89 1.03 3.45 6.37
N ARG A 90 0.37 2.30 6.20
CA ARG A 90 0.99 0.98 6.25
C ARG A 90 0.47 0.11 5.12
N LEU A 91 1.32 -0.82 4.67
CA LEU A 91 0.86 -1.89 3.78
C LEU A 91 -0.14 -2.77 4.52
N ILE A 92 -1.24 -3.11 3.85
CA ILE A 92 -2.16 -4.12 4.36
C ILE A 92 -1.46 -5.48 4.22
N PRO A 93 -1.36 -6.27 5.31
CA PRO A 93 -0.97 -7.66 5.20
C PRO A 93 -2.12 -8.45 4.55
N PHE A 94 -2.26 -8.34 3.23
CA PHE A 94 -3.25 -9.09 2.44
C PHE A 94 -3.05 -10.61 2.64
N LEU A 95 -1.79 -11.00 2.79
CA LEU A 95 -1.27 -12.35 3.03
C LEU A 95 -1.75 -12.95 4.35
N LEU A 96 -1.90 -12.14 5.39
CA LEU A 96 -2.28 -12.64 6.72
C LEU A 96 -3.72 -13.16 6.68
N LYS A 97 -4.61 -12.46 5.98
CA LYS A 97 -6.00 -12.91 5.79
C LYS A 97 -6.07 -14.17 4.94
N GLU A 98 -5.32 -14.23 3.84
CA GLU A 98 -5.35 -15.38 2.93
C GLU A 98 -4.73 -16.64 3.58
N TYR A 99 -3.64 -16.46 4.34
CA TYR A 99 -3.06 -17.49 5.19
C TYR A 99 -4.03 -17.94 6.31
N LEU A 100 -4.67 -17.00 7.02
CA LEU A 100 -5.65 -17.33 8.06
C LEU A 100 -6.89 -18.04 7.49
N CYS A 101 -7.37 -17.65 6.30
CA CYS A 101 -8.52 -18.29 5.64
C CYS A 101 -8.19 -19.68 5.07
N THR A 102 -6.96 -19.89 4.59
CA THR A 102 -6.49 -21.22 4.15
C THR A 102 -6.24 -22.14 5.34
N SER A 103 -5.82 -21.57 6.47
CA SER A 103 -5.48 -22.29 7.71
C SER A 103 -6.67 -22.34 8.67
N ALA A 104 -7.84 -22.80 8.20
CA ALA A 104 -9.06 -22.89 9.00
C ALA A 104 -8.89 -23.69 10.31
N ASP A 105 -7.92 -24.60 10.36
CA ASP A 105 -7.52 -25.37 11.55
C ASP A 105 -7.00 -24.50 12.71
N LEU A 106 -6.52 -23.29 12.46
CA LEU A 106 -6.05 -22.37 13.50
C LEU A 106 -7.17 -21.88 14.43
N PHE A 107 -8.42 -21.88 13.96
CA PHE A 107 -9.58 -21.40 14.71
C PHE A 107 -10.34 -22.50 15.45
N VAL A 108 -9.97 -23.78 15.28
CA VAL A 108 -10.63 -24.91 15.96
C VAL A 108 -10.47 -24.84 17.49
N ASN A 109 -9.39 -24.20 17.97
CA ASN A 109 -9.11 -24.01 19.40
C ASN A 109 -9.64 -22.69 19.98
N ALA A 110 -10.14 -21.77 19.15
CA ALA A 110 -10.65 -20.46 19.59
C ALA A 110 -12.10 -20.53 20.12
N ARG A 111 -12.70 -21.73 20.18
CA ARG A 111 -14.09 -21.97 20.59
C ARG A 111 -14.21 -22.68 21.95
N ARG A 112 -13.26 -22.44 22.87
CA ARG A 112 -13.32 -22.93 24.24
C ARG A 112 -13.45 -21.80 25.26
#